data_AF-A0A7C4CFP6-F1
#
_entry.id   AF-A0A7C4CFP6-F1
#
_cell.length_a   1.000
_cell.length_b   1.000
_cell.length_c   1.000
_cell.angle_alpha   90.00
_cell.angle_beta   90.00
_cell.angle_gamma   90.00
#
_symmetry.space_group_name_H-M   'P 1'
#
loop_
_entity.id
_entity.type
_entity.pdbx_description
1 polymer ?
#
loop_
_entity_poly.entity_id
_entity_poly.type
_entity_poly.pdbx_seq_one_letter_code
_entity_poly.pdbx_strand_id
1 'polypeptide(L)'
;MTLSHDLLVRTLFLELFIIFSASTIILGFFSTMLLPALILVVPSLLIATYWIIWELKRKKRRLRLGQVTQAEVLTRGTAPLGMAGSLISIDYVYYLVEICCGDLRVKYIDFEERRVGETLVVLLDHKNRVLAVAPLSRPPRIEILKKLG
;
A
#
# COMPACT_ATOMS: atom_id res chain seq x y z
N MET A 1 2.82 3.97 -3.61
CA MET A 1 1.61 3.94 -2.76
C MET A 1 2.10 3.88 -1.32
N THR A 2 2.01 4.99 -0.58
CA THR A 2 2.62 5.12 0.76
C THR A 2 1.72 4.50 1.84
N LEU A 3 2.33 3.97 2.89
CA LEU A 3 1.68 3.21 3.96
C LEU A 3 0.58 4.00 4.71
N SER A 4 0.74 5.34 4.77
CA SER A 4 -0.27 6.27 5.29
C SER A 4 -1.51 6.38 4.41
N HIS A 5 -1.35 6.33 3.09
CA HIS A 5 -2.46 6.38 2.14
C HIS A 5 -3.34 5.13 2.25
N ASP A 6 -2.72 3.96 2.45
CA ASP A 6 -3.41 2.67 2.62
C ASP A 6 -4.27 2.63 3.89
N LEU A 7 -3.80 3.24 4.99
CA LEU A 7 -4.54 3.34 6.25
C LEU A 7 -5.71 4.30 6.15
N LEU A 8 -5.52 5.46 5.53
CA LEU A 8 -6.58 6.45 5.32
C LEU A 8 -7.73 5.89 4.48
N VAL A 9 -7.40 5.23 3.37
CA VAL A 9 -8.38 4.59 2.51
C VAL A 9 -9.16 3.53 3.29
N ARG A 10 -8.48 2.75 4.13
CA ARG A 10 -9.10 1.74 4.99
C ARG A 10 -10.10 2.34 5.98
N THR A 11 -9.74 3.41 6.67
CA THR A 11 -10.63 4.05 7.64
C THR A 11 -11.86 4.63 6.95
N LEU A 12 -11.68 5.32 5.82
CA LEU A 12 -12.78 5.92 5.06
C LEU A 12 -13.79 4.87 4.56
N PHE A 13 -13.31 3.76 4.01
CA PHE A 13 -14.19 2.68 3.56
C PHE A 13 -15.00 2.06 4.70
N LEU A 14 -14.40 1.91 5.89
CA LEU A 14 -15.07 1.37 7.06
C LEU A 14 -16.12 2.33 7.62
N GLU A 15 -15.81 3.63 7.69
CA GLU A 15 -16.76 4.67 8.08
C GLU A 15 -17.96 4.73 7.13
N LEU A 16 -17.72 4.74 5.81
CA LEU A 16 -18.77 4.70 4.80
C LEU A 16 -19.65 3.45 4.95
N PHE A 17 -19.04 2.27 5.12
CA PHE A 17 -19.80 1.04 5.31
C PHE A 17 -20.72 1.09 6.54
N ILE A 18 -20.21 1.61 7.67
CA ILE A 18 -21.00 1.77 8.90
C ILE A 18 -22.14 2.77 8.69
N ILE A 19 -21.88 3.91 8.05
CA ILE A 19 -22.90 4.94 7.79
C ILE A 19 -24.01 4.39 6.90
N PHE A 20 -23.66 3.72 5.80
CA PHE A 20 -24.64 3.16 4.87
C PHE A 20 -25.44 2.03 5.52
N SER A 21 -24.79 1.08 6.20
CA SER A 21 -25.49 -0.02 6.88
C SER A 21 -26.40 0.47 8.01
N ALA A 22 -25.95 1.40 8.86
CA ALA A 22 -26.77 2.00 9.92
C ALA A 22 -27.97 2.77 9.34
N SER A 23 -27.75 3.58 8.30
CA SER A 23 -28.82 4.32 7.62
C SER A 23 -29.88 3.38 7.04
N THR A 24 -29.46 2.24 6.50
CA THR A 24 -30.35 1.23 5.94
C THR A 24 -31.23 0.59 7.03
N ILE A 25 -30.65 0.24 8.17
CA ILE A 25 -31.37 -0.35 9.31
C ILE A 25 -32.36 0.67 9.89
N ILE A 26 -31.93 1.91 10.08
CA ILE A 26 -32.78 2.99 10.62
C ILE A 26 -33.96 3.26 9.69
N LEU A 27 -33.74 3.39 8.37
CA LEU A 27 -34.85 3.57 7.43
C LEU A 27 -35.79 2.37 7.41
N GLY A 28 -35.24 1.14 7.33
CA GLY A 28 -36.04 -0.08 7.25
C GLY A 28 -36.91 -0.30 8.49
N PHE A 29 -36.40 0.07 9.67
CA PHE A 29 -37.10 -0.15 10.95
C PHE A 29 -38.08 0.98 11.30
N PHE A 30 -37.70 2.24 11.06
CA PHE A 30 -38.49 3.39 11.54
C PHE A 30 -39.44 3.98 10.50
N SER A 31 -39.12 3.94 9.20
CA SER A 31 -39.92 4.66 8.20
C SER A 31 -40.86 3.78 7.39
N THR A 32 -40.80 2.45 7.52
CA THR A 32 -41.50 1.46 6.65
C THR A 32 -41.26 1.66 5.14
N MET A 33 -40.34 2.56 4.75
CA MET A 33 -40.05 2.86 3.35
C MET A 33 -39.04 1.85 2.81
N LEU A 34 -39.57 0.76 2.28
CA LEU A 34 -38.82 -0.39 1.73
C LEU A 34 -37.93 -0.01 0.54
N LEU A 35 -38.42 0.90 -0.31
CA LEU A 35 -37.76 1.31 -1.56
C LEU A 35 -36.42 2.05 -1.35
N PRO A 36 -36.35 3.13 -0.55
CA PRO A 36 -35.08 3.79 -0.25
C PRO A 36 -34.13 2.93 0.59
N ALA A 37 -34.65 2.06 1.46
CA ALA A 37 -33.81 1.09 2.18
C ALA A 37 -33.11 0.13 1.21
N LEU A 38 -33.83 -0.43 0.22
CA LEU A 38 -33.26 -1.29 -0.81
C LEU A 38 -32.16 -0.60 -1.64
N ILE A 39 -32.32 0.69 -1.95
CA ILE A 39 -31.32 1.46 -2.69
C ILE A 39 -30.01 1.60 -1.91
N LEU A 40 -30.08 1.70 -0.57
CA LEU A 40 -28.91 1.81 0.32
C LEU A 40 -28.22 0.45 0.57
N VAL A 41 -28.96 -0.66 0.45
CA VAL A 41 -28.40 -2.02 0.56
C VAL A 41 -27.37 -2.28 -0.55
N VAL A 42 -27.67 -1.90 -1.80
CA VAL A 42 -26.79 -2.15 -2.96
C VAL A 42 -25.37 -1.59 -2.78
N PRO A 43 -25.15 -0.31 -2.46
CA PRO A 43 -23.82 0.23 -2.23
C PRO A 43 -23.13 -0.40 -1.00
N SER A 44 -23.87 -0.74 0.06
CA SER A 44 -23.26 -1.42 1.22
C SER A 44 -22.69 -2.80 0.86
N LEU A 45 -23.40 -3.57 0.02
CA LEU A 45 -22.96 -4.87 -0.48
C LEU A 45 -21.75 -4.76 -1.42
N LEU A 46 -21.75 -3.75 -2.30
CA LEU A 46 -20.61 -3.47 -3.18
C LEU A 46 -19.36 -3.07 -2.38
N ILE A 47 -19.52 -2.21 -1.37
CA ILE A 47 -18.42 -1.81 -0.48
C ILE A 47 -17.89 -3.04 0.29
N ALA A 48 -18.77 -3.87 0.84
CA ALA A 48 -18.37 -5.07 1.59
C ALA A 48 -17.64 -6.09 0.71
N THR A 49 -18.17 -6.39 -0.48
CA THR A 49 -17.53 -7.33 -1.42
C THR A 49 -16.18 -6.81 -1.91
N TYR A 50 -16.09 -5.52 -2.23
CA TYR A 50 -14.82 -4.88 -2.60
C TYR A 50 -13.79 -4.97 -1.45
N TRP A 51 -14.22 -4.66 -0.22
CA TRP A 51 -13.37 -4.77 0.97
C TRP A 51 -12.87 -6.18 1.20
N ILE A 52 -13.74 -7.19 1.12
CA ILE A 52 -13.38 -8.60 1.31
C ILE A 52 -12.38 -9.04 0.25
N ILE A 53 -12.61 -8.72 -1.03
CA ILE A 53 -11.68 -9.05 -2.12
C ILE A 53 -10.34 -8.36 -1.91
N TRP A 54 -10.36 -7.09 -1.48
CA TRP A 54 -9.16 -6.32 -1.21
C TRP A 54 -8.36 -6.90 -0.03
N GLU A 55 -9.02 -7.26 1.06
CA GLU A 55 -8.37 -7.83 2.25
C GLU A 55 -7.86 -9.26 1.98
N LEU A 56 -8.58 -10.06 1.19
CA LEU A 56 -8.10 -11.37 0.72
C LEU A 56 -6.84 -11.25 -0.15
N LYS A 57 -6.75 -10.20 -0.99
CA LYS A 57 -5.52 -9.91 -1.74
C LYS A 57 -4.37 -9.53 -0.81
N ARG A 58 -4.62 -8.82 0.29
CA ARG A 58 -3.61 -8.46 1.29
C ARG A 58 -3.10 -9.66 2.08
N LYS A 59 -3.96 -10.60 2.47
CA LYS A 59 -3.54 -11.84 3.15
C LYS A 59 -2.59 -12.73 2.32
N LYS A 60 -2.55 -12.53 1.00
CA LYS A 60 -1.62 -13.22 0.08
C LYS A 60 -0.25 -12.55 0.00
N ARG A 61 0.02 -11.49 0.76
CA ARG A 61 1.35 -10.88 0.87
C ARG A 61 2.34 -11.89 1.43
N ARG A 62 3.53 -11.96 0.84
CA ARG A 62 4.58 -12.90 1.21
C ARG A 62 5.83 -12.13 1.59
N LEU A 63 6.37 -12.44 2.77
CA LEU A 63 7.71 -11.98 3.15
C LEU A 63 8.73 -12.94 2.54
N ARG A 64 9.72 -12.41 1.85
CA ARG A 64 10.86 -13.16 1.33
C ARG A 64 12.15 -12.45 1.67
N LEU A 65 13.20 -13.25 1.84
CA LEU A 65 14.57 -12.75 1.83
C LEU A 65 15.04 -12.70 0.39
N GLY A 66 15.71 -11.62 0.03
CA GLY A 66 16.31 -11.47 -1.28
C GLY A 66 17.64 -10.77 -1.19
N GLN A 67 18.53 -11.08 -2.12
CA GLN A 67 19.84 -10.47 -2.23
C GLN A 67 19.85 -9.48 -3.39
N VAL A 68 20.41 -8.30 -3.16
CA VAL A 68 20.58 -7.29 -4.21
C VAL A 68 21.60 -7.80 -5.22
N THR A 69 21.17 -7.98 -6.47
CA THR A 69 22.05 -8.41 -7.56
C THR A 69 22.55 -7.24 -8.38
N GLN A 70 21.76 -6.17 -8.47
CA GLN A 70 22.08 -4.98 -9.26
C GLN A 70 21.44 -3.75 -8.62
N ALA A 71 22.16 -2.64 -8.62
CA ALA A 71 21.67 -1.34 -8.20
C ALA A 71 22.19 -0.29 -9.19
N GLU A 72 21.28 0.38 -9.89
CA GLU A 72 21.60 1.39 -10.89
C GLU A 72 21.00 2.74 -10.49
N VAL A 73 21.71 3.83 -10.77
CA VAL A 73 21.20 5.18 -10.55
C VAL A 73 20.33 5.58 -11.73
N LEU A 74 19.04 5.83 -11.48
CA LEU A 74 18.06 6.11 -12.53
C LEU A 74 18.07 7.57 -12.98
N THR A 75 18.11 8.53 -12.06
CA THR A 75 18.08 9.96 -12.40
C THR A 75 18.43 10.84 -11.20
N ARG A 76 19.06 11.98 -11.48
CA ARG A 76 19.23 13.13 -10.59
C ARG A 76 18.29 14.22 -11.09
N GLY A 77 17.07 14.26 -10.57
CA GLY A 77 16.04 15.18 -11.03
C GLY A 77 16.00 16.44 -10.17
N THR A 78 16.03 17.62 -10.80
CA THR A 78 15.78 18.90 -10.14
C THR A 78 14.29 19.25 -10.30
N ALA A 79 13.51 19.09 -9.23
CA ALA A 79 12.13 19.58 -9.21
C ALA A 79 12.12 20.99 -8.61
N PRO A 80 11.72 22.04 -9.34
CA PRO A 80 11.54 23.36 -8.76
C PRO A 80 10.29 23.34 -7.87
N LEU A 81 10.48 23.36 -6.56
CA LEU A 81 9.40 23.59 -5.60
C LEU A 81 9.39 25.07 -5.22
N GLY A 82 8.49 25.83 -5.85
CA GLY A 82 8.25 27.21 -5.46
C GLY A 82 7.06 27.83 -6.19
N MET A 83 5.94 28.03 -5.48
CA MET A 83 5.12 29.21 -5.73
C MET A 83 5.81 30.37 -4.99
N ALA A 84 6.18 31.40 -5.74
CA ALA A 84 6.76 32.66 -5.28
C ALA A 84 8.11 32.58 -4.52
N GLY A 85 9.21 32.83 -5.25
CA GLY A 85 10.38 33.53 -4.70
C GLY A 85 11.50 32.71 -4.03
N SER A 86 11.40 31.40 -3.90
CA SER A 86 12.50 30.56 -3.38
C SER A 86 12.79 29.38 -4.31
N LEU A 87 13.94 29.40 -4.98
CA LEU A 87 14.45 28.29 -5.79
C LEU A 87 15.17 27.28 -4.89
N ILE A 88 14.40 26.51 -4.11
CA ILE A 88 14.96 25.33 -3.43
C ILE A 88 14.93 24.19 -4.46
N SER A 89 16.06 23.95 -5.12
CA SER A 89 16.26 22.75 -5.94
C SER A 89 16.52 21.57 -5.01
N ILE A 90 15.56 20.65 -4.90
CA ILE A 90 15.80 19.39 -4.21
C ILE A 90 16.28 18.38 -5.25
N ASP A 91 17.57 18.02 -5.17
CA ASP A 91 18.13 16.90 -5.90
C ASP A 91 17.54 15.60 -5.32
N TYR A 92 16.68 14.93 -6.09
CA TYR A 92 16.23 13.58 -5.74
C TYR A 92 17.02 12.56 -6.56
N VAL A 93 17.64 11.62 -5.86
CA VAL A 93 18.33 10.47 -6.45
C VAL A 93 17.45 9.23 -6.24
N TYR A 94 17.16 8.54 -7.34
CA TYR A 94 16.43 7.28 -7.32
C TYR A 94 17.35 6.17 -7.81
N TYR A 95 17.26 5.01 -7.15
CA TYR A 95 18.00 3.81 -7.51
C TYR A 95 17.02 2.76 -8.03
N LEU A 96 17.30 2.20 -9.22
CA LEU A 96 16.66 0.97 -9.68
C LEU A 96 17.41 -0.21 -9.06
N VAL A 97 16.73 -0.95 -8.20
CA VAL A 97 17.33 -2.09 -7.50
C VAL A 97 16.69 -3.37 -7.98
N GLU A 98 17.53 -4.33 -8.39
CA GLU A 98 17.13 -5.69 -8.70
C GLU A 98 17.51 -6.62 -7.54
N ILE A 99 16.53 -7.38 -7.07
CA ILE A 99 16.70 -8.36 -5.99
C ILE A 99 16.37 -9.75 -6.53
N CYS A 100 17.22 -10.71 -6.18
CA CYS A 100 16.98 -12.13 -6.37
C CYS A 100 16.46 -12.75 -5.06
N CYS A 101 15.23 -13.27 -5.08
CA CYS A 101 14.53 -13.92 -3.97
C CYS A 101 14.35 -15.43 -4.27
N GLY A 102 15.43 -16.21 -4.17
CA GLY A 102 15.45 -17.61 -4.62
C GLY A 102 15.25 -17.68 -6.14
N ASP A 103 14.16 -18.30 -6.59
CA ASP A 103 13.86 -18.46 -8.02
C ASP A 103 13.24 -17.20 -8.66
N LEU A 104 12.94 -16.17 -7.87
CA LEU A 104 12.20 -14.99 -8.31
C LEU A 104 13.11 -13.76 -8.38
N ARG A 105 13.18 -13.09 -9.54
CA ARG A 105 13.84 -11.79 -9.68
C ARG A 105 12.83 -10.67 -9.74
N VAL A 106 13.06 -9.60 -8.97
CA VAL A 106 12.14 -8.46 -8.89
C VAL A 106 12.92 -7.16 -8.93
N LYS A 107 12.39 -6.20 -9.70
CA LYS A 107 12.91 -4.83 -9.79
C LYS A 107 12.00 -3.88 -9.03
N TYR A 108 12.59 -2.95 -8.30
CA TYR A 108 11.86 -1.88 -7.63
C TYR A 108 12.72 -0.61 -7.59
N ILE A 109 12.08 0.52 -7.31
CA ILE A 109 12.74 1.81 -7.17
C ILE A 109 12.86 2.11 -5.68
N ASP A 110 14.07 2.47 -5.26
CA ASP A 110 14.39 2.87 -3.89
C ASP A 110 15.02 4.27 -3.88
N PHE A 111 14.91 4.96 -2.75
CA PHE A 111 15.58 6.24 -2.52
C PHE A 111 16.89 6.06 -1.74
N GLU A 112 17.03 4.94 -1.03
CA GLU A 112 18.27 4.58 -0.36
C GLU A 112 19.23 3.91 -1.32
N GLU A 113 20.51 4.27 -1.23
CA GLU A 113 21.58 3.58 -1.94
C GLU A 113 21.73 2.16 -1.38
N ARG A 114 21.61 1.16 -2.26
CA ARG A 114 21.75 -0.26 -1.91
C ARG A 114 23.06 -0.82 -2.45
N ARG A 115 23.69 -1.71 -1.69
CA ARG A 115 24.93 -2.37 -2.12
C ARG A 115 24.64 -3.73 -2.74
N VAL A 116 25.36 -4.06 -3.81
CA VAL A 116 25.31 -5.41 -4.40
C VAL A 116 25.76 -6.43 -3.35
N GLY A 117 25.00 -7.51 -3.21
CA GLY A 117 25.21 -8.55 -2.19
C GLY A 117 24.49 -8.31 -0.87
N GLU A 118 23.90 -7.13 -0.65
CA GLU A 118 23.11 -6.83 0.55
C GLU A 118 21.87 -7.72 0.63
N THR A 119 21.60 -8.26 1.83
CA THR A 119 20.42 -9.09 2.08
C THR A 119 19.28 -8.23 2.62
N LEU A 120 18.15 -8.26 1.93
CA LEU A 120 16.98 -7.45 2.21
C LEU A 120 15.78 -8.35 2.52
N VAL A 121 14.95 -7.91 3.47
CA VAL A 121 13.62 -8.45 3.72
C VAL A 121 12.67 -7.71 2.79
N VAL A 122 12.02 -8.43 1.89
CA VAL A 122 11.11 -7.90 0.88
C VAL A 122 9.70 -8.38 1.17
N LEU A 123 8.77 -7.45 1.26
CA LEU A 123 7.33 -7.74 1.28
C LEU A 123 6.81 -7.72 -0.15
N LEU A 124 6.38 -8.88 -0.63
CA LEU A 124 5.80 -9.04 -1.96
C LEU A 124 4.27 -9.10 -1.90
N ASP A 125 3.61 -8.50 -2.88
CA ASP A 125 2.19 -8.69 -3.13
C ASP A 125 1.91 -10.06 -3.81
N HIS A 126 0.64 -10.46 -3.91
CA HIS A 126 0.21 -11.68 -4.60
C HIS A 126 0.64 -11.76 -6.08
N LYS A 127 0.97 -10.63 -6.70
CA LYS A 127 1.52 -10.54 -8.06
C LYS A 127 3.06 -10.47 -8.09
N ASN A 128 3.73 -10.80 -6.99
CA ASN A 128 5.19 -10.70 -6.83
C ASN A 128 5.75 -9.27 -7.01
N ARG A 129 4.94 -8.24 -6.75
CA ARG A 129 5.38 -6.84 -6.77
C ARG A 129 5.94 -6.45 -5.40
N VAL A 130 7.02 -5.67 -5.37
CA VAL A 130 7.61 -5.16 -4.13
C VAL A 130 6.69 -4.09 -3.53
N LEU A 131 6.28 -4.30 -2.27
CA LEU A 131 5.48 -3.35 -1.49
C LEU A 131 6.33 -2.60 -0.46
N ALA A 132 7.27 -3.29 0.18
CA ALA A 132 8.19 -2.72 1.15
C ALA A 132 9.49 -3.52 1.15
N VAL A 133 10.58 -2.84 1.46
CA VAL A 133 11.92 -3.43 1.58
C VAL A 133 12.57 -2.89 2.84
N ALA A 134 13.30 -3.74 3.54
CA ALA A 134 14.09 -3.34 4.69
C ALA A 134 15.38 -4.16 4.77
N PRO A 135 16.51 -3.56 5.17
CA PRO A 135 17.76 -4.29 5.32
C PRO A 135 17.70 -5.25 6.49
N LEU A 136 18.33 -6.43 6.35
CA LEU A 136 18.37 -7.43 7.42
C LEU A 136 19.08 -6.90 8.68
N SER A 137 20.04 -5.98 8.51
CA SER A 137 20.77 -5.30 9.58
C SER A 137 19.88 -4.40 10.46
N ARG A 138 18.74 -3.95 9.93
CA ARG A 138 17.71 -3.18 10.66
C ARG A 138 16.34 -3.79 10.35
N PRO A 139 16.01 -4.94 10.95
CA PRO A 139 14.75 -5.60 10.65
C PRO A 139 13.59 -4.66 11.02
N PRO A 140 12.59 -4.51 10.15
CA PRO A 140 11.43 -3.67 10.45
C PRO A 140 10.73 -4.27 11.67
N ARG A 141 10.32 -3.42 12.62
CA ARG A 141 9.65 -3.87 13.85
C ARG A 141 8.49 -4.78 13.47
N ILE A 142 8.43 -5.98 14.07
CA ILE A 142 7.45 -7.02 13.77
C ILE A 142 6.01 -6.48 13.87
N GLU A 143 5.76 -5.49 14.72
CA GLU A 143 4.49 -4.78 14.84
C GLU A 143 4.06 -4.07 13.53
N ILE A 144 5.01 -3.51 12.79
CA ILE A 144 4.74 -2.88 11.49
C ILE A 144 4.38 -3.94 10.46
N LEU A 145 5.08 -5.08 10.48
CA LEU A 145 4.77 -6.23 9.63
C LEU A 145 3.41 -6.87 9.96
N LYS A 146 3.03 -6.95 11.25
CA LYS A 146 1.70 -7.41 11.68
C LYS A 146 0.58 -6.45 11.31
N LYS A 147 0.84 -5.14 11.21
CA LYS A 147 -0.13 -4.17 10.67
C LYS A 147 -0.27 -4.25 9.14
N LEU A 148 0.66 -4.93 8.46
CA LEU A 148 0.73 -5.06 7.00
C LEU A 148 0.13 -6.36 6.44
N GLY A 149 -0.04 -7.40 7.27
CA GLY A 149 -0.70 -8.66 6.91
C GLY A 149 -2.15 -8.71 7.40
#